data_AF-A0A2A4WES1-F1
#
_entry.id   AF-A0A2A4WES1-F1
#
_cell.length_a   1.000
_cell.length_b   1.000
_cell.length_c   1.000
_cell.angle_alpha   90.00
_cell.angle_beta   90.00
_cell.angle_gamma   90.00
#
_symmetry.space_group_name_H-M   'P 1'
#
loop_
_entity.id
_entity.type
_entity.pdbx_description
1 polymer ?
#
loop_
_entity_poly.entity_id
_entity_poly.type
_entity_poly.pdbx_seq_one_letter_code
_entity_poly.pdbx_strand_id
1 'polypeptide(L)'
;MKALLNYSLLLTILFLSGCSTFKPGGMFAHEEVKPWHKAMLAEERMQLNPYPLENSADQKMFYSRESANGGQGIGGGGCGCN
;
A
#
# COMPACT_ATOMS: atom_id res chain seq x y z
N MET A 1 -39.58 2.72 24.83
CA MET A 1 -38.54 3.76 25.01
C MET A 1 -37.15 3.29 24.58
N LYS A 2 -36.68 2.09 24.96
CA LYS A 2 -35.35 1.56 24.57
C LYS A 2 -35.17 1.39 23.04
N ALA A 3 -36.20 0.91 22.33
CA ALA A 3 -36.13 0.74 20.88
C ALA A 3 -36.01 2.08 20.12
N LEU A 4 -36.68 3.13 20.57
CA LEU A 4 -36.59 4.47 19.98
C LEU A 4 -35.21 5.11 20.24
N LEU A 5 -34.63 4.86 21.43
CA LEU A 5 -33.26 5.26 21.76
C LEU A 5 -32.24 4.52 20.88
N ASN A 6 -32.45 3.22 20.64
CA ASN A 6 -31.59 2.40 19.78
C ASN A 6 -31.67 2.82 18.30
N TYR A 7 -32.85 3.16 17.78
CA TYR A 7 -32.99 3.68 16.41
C TYR A 7 -32.34 5.05 16.24
N SER A 8 -32.44 5.93 17.24
CA SER A 8 -31.72 7.21 17.26
C SER A 8 -30.19 7.02 17.29
N LEU A 9 -29.71 6.03 18.06
CA LEU A 9 -28.29 5.67 18.12
C LEU A 9 -27.79 5.11 16.77
N LEU A 10 -28.58 4.27 16.11
CA LEU A 10 -28.25 3.72 14.78
C LEU A 10 -28.22 4.79 13.69
N LEU A 11 -29.15 5.76 13.73
CA LEU A 11 -29.20 6.85 12.76
C LEU A 11 -27.99 7.79 12.89
N THR A 12 -27.56 8.06 14.13
CA THR A 12 -26.40 8.94 14.40
C THR A 12 -25.06 8.32 13.97
N ILE A 13 -24.89 7.00 14.11
CA ILE A 13 -23.71 6.28 13.62
C ILE A 13 -23.60 6.34 12.09
N LEU A 14 -24.73 6.31 11.38
CA LEU A 14 -24.76 6.37 9.91
C LEU A 14 -24.31 7.73 9.37
N PHE A 15 -24.56 8.83 10.09
CA PHE A 15 -24.16 10.17 9.66
C PHE A 15 -22.70 10.54 10.02
N LEU A 16 -22.08 9.87 10.99
CA LEU A 16 -20.69 10.16 11.40
C LEU A 16 -19.62 9.59 10.46
N SER A 17 -19.95 8.61 9.61
CA SER A 17 -18.99 7.96 8.71
C SER A 17 -18.77 8.68 7.37
N GLY A 18 -19.45 9.81 7.12
CA GLY A 18 -19.49 10.46 5.81
C GLY A 18 -18.37 11.46 5.49
N CYS A 19 -17.57 11.90 6.47
CA CYS A 19 -16.68 13.06 6.28
C CYS A 19 -15.49 12.79 5.32
N SER A 20 -15.04 11.53 5.18
CA SER A 20 -13.96 11.16 4.26
C SER A 20 -14.43 10.86 2.83
N THR A 21 -15.73 10.59 2.64
CA THR A 21 -16.29 10.12 1.36
C THR A 21 -16.77 11.28 0.48
N PHE A 22 -17.09 12.44 1.06
CA PHE A 22 -17.77 13.54 0.36
C PHE A 22 -16.83 14.65 -0.16
N LYS A 23 -15.51 14.49 -0.07
CA LYS A 23 -14.57 15.42 -0.71
C LYS A 23 -14.55 15.15 -2.23
N PRO A 24 -14.48 16.16 -3.12
CA PRO A 24 -14.16 15.95 -4.53
C PRO A 24 -12.82 15.22 -4.59
N GLY A 25 -12.90 13.92 -4.92
CA GLY A 25 -11.83 12.97 -4.75
C GLY A 25 -11.80 12.25 -3.40
N GLY A 26 -12.85 11.49 -3.08
CA GLY A 26 -12.93 10.63 -1.89
C GLY A 26 -11.90 9.49 -1.88
N MET A 27 -12.27 8.34 -1.32
CA MET A 27 -11.39 7.15 -1.14
C MET A 27 -10.65 6.66 -2.39
N PHE A 28 -11.01 7.14 -3.59
CA PHE A 28 -10.39 6.75 -4.87
C PHE A 28 -9.65 7.89 -5.59
N ALA A 29 -9.55 9.09 -5.00
CA ALA A 29 -8.70 10.10 -5.60
C ALA A 29 -7.26 9.97 -5.13
N HIS A 30 -6.39 9.99 -6.12
CA HIS A 30 -4.96 10.18 -5.97
C HIS A 30 -4.64 11.61 -6.39
N GLU A 31 -3.70 12.25 -5.69
CA GLU A 31 -3.12 13.52 -6.15
C GLU A 31 -2.26 13.22 -7.39
N GLU A 32 -2.54 13.89 -8.50
CA GLU A 32 -1.69 13.77 -9.69
C GLU A 32 -0.30 14.35 -9.41
N VAL A 33 0.74 13.60 -9.79
CA VAL A 33 2.13 14.02 -9.58
C VAL A 33 2.46 15.16 -10.55
N LYS A 34 2.55 16.38 -10.00
CA LYS A 34 2.89 17.58 -10.76
C LYS A 34 4.35 17.52 -11.23
N PRO A 35 4.72 18.14 -12.37
CA PRO A 35 6.06 18.04 -12.94
C PRO A 35 7.21 18.38 -11.98
N TRP A 36 7.03 19.37 -11.09
CA TRP A 36 8.04 19.80 -10.12
C TRP A 36 8.20 18.85 -8.92
N HIS A 37 7.23 17.96 -8.65
CA HIS A 37 7.39 16.91 -7.63
C HIS A 37 8.33 15.80 -8.08
N LYS A 38 8.58 15.67 -9.38
CA LYS A 38 9.45 14.60 -9.92
C LYS A 38 10.88 14.67 -9.40
N ALA A 39 11.41 15.88 -9.18
CA ALA A 39 12.77 16.05 -8.66
C ALA A 39 12.90 15.47 -7.25
N MET A 40 11.91 15.72 -6.39
CA MET A 40 11.88 15.17 -5.03
C MET A 40 11.69 13.65 -5.04
N LEU A 41 10.81 13.13 -5.90
CA LEU A 41 10.57 11.69 -6.05
C LEU A 41 11.73 10.94 -6.72
N ALA A 42 12.64 11.64 -7.40
CA ALA A 42 13.81 11.07 -8.03
C ALA A 42 15.02 10.95 -7.08
N GLU A 43 14.91 11.42 -5.84
CA GLU A 43 15.97 11.28 -4.84
C GLU A 43 16.33 9.79 -4.62
N GLU A 44 17.61 9.51 -4.39
CA GLU A 44 18.13 8.14 -4.25
C GLU A 44 17.43 7.36 -3.13
N ARG A 45 17.13 8.03 -2.01
CA ARG A 45 16.38 7.45 -0.88
C ARG A 45 14.93 7.10 -1.19
N MET A 46 14.35 7.67 -2.25
CA MET A 46 12.97 7.41 -2.68
C MET A 46 12.88 6.37 -3.80
N GLN A 47 14.03 5.82 -4.24
CA GLN A 47 14.05 4.71 -5.18
C GLN A 47 13.37 3.47 -4.58
N LEU A 48 12.85 2.60 -5.44
CA LEU A 48 12.23 1.34 -5.02
C LEU A 48 13.19 0.42 -4.24
N ASN A 49 14.49 0.56 -4.50
CA ASN A 49 15.55 -0.16 -3.81
C ASN A 49 16.72 0.78 -3.54
N PRO A 50 16.72 1.52 -2.42
CA PRO A 50 17.77 2.47 -2.09
C PRO A 50 19.07 1.80 -1.65
N TYR A 51 19.03 0.52 -1.24
CA TYR A 51 20.18 -0.24 -0.76
C TYR A 51 20.37 -1.55 -1.55
N PRO A 52 20.89 -1.48 -2.79
CA PRO A 52 20.91 -2.64 -3.68
C PRO A 52 21.78 -3.80 -3.22
N LEU A 53 22.86 -3.52 -2.47
CA LEU A 53 23.74 -4.55 -1.94
C LEU A 53 23.07 -5.38 -0.84
N GLU A 54 22.39 -4.70 0.09
CA GLU A 54 21.65 -5.35 1.17
C GLU A 54 20.48 -6.16 0.59
N ASN A 55 19.70 -5.56 -0.31
CA ASN A 55 18.60 -6.26 -0.98
C ASN A 55 19.10 -7.49 -1.75
N SER A 56 20.28 -7.43 -2.40
CA SER A 56 20.86 -8.60 -3.07
C SER A 56 21.28 -9.70 -2.09
N ALA A 57 21.83 -9.34 -0.93
CA ALA A 57 22.18 -10.28 0.12
C ALA A 57 20.94 -10.97 0.70
N ASP A 58 19.91 -10.18 1.00
CA ASP A 58 18.63 -10.67 1.52
C ASP A 58 17.92 -11.58 0.52
N GLN A 59 17.93 -11.22 -0.76
CA GLN A 59 17.40 -12.07 -1.81
C GLN A 59 18.13 -13.42 -1.86
N LYS A 60 19.46 -13.45 -1.79
CA LYS A 60 20.22 -14.72 -1.78
C LYS A 60 19.87 -15.58 -0.56
N MET A 61 19.71 -14.97 0.61
CA MET A 61 19.29 -15.67 1.82
C MET A 61 17.86 -16.21 1.68
N PHE A 62 16.94 -15.38 1.20
CA PHE A 62 15.54 -15.74 0.95
C PHE A 62 15.43 -16.88 -0.07
N TYR A 63 16.13 -16.79 -1.20
CA TYR A 63 16.19 -17.86 -2.20
C TYR A 63 16.82 -19.14 -1.65
N SER A 64 17.73 -19.08 -0.68
CA SER A 64 18.31 -20.28 -0.08
C SER A 64 17.38 -20.95 0.93
N ARG A 65 16.45 -20.20 1.53
CA ARG A 65 15.55 -20.68 2.60
C ARG A 65 14.15 -20.99 2.11
N GLU A 66 13.67 -20.25 1.12
CA GLU A 66 12.28 -20.25 0.65
C GLU A 66 12.20 -20.32 -0.88
N SER A 67 13.13 -21.04 -1.54
CA SER A 67 13.22 -21.16 -3.01
C SER A 67 11.90 -21.62 -3.68
N ALA A 68 11.06 -22.33 -2.93
CA ALA A 68 9.75 -22.79 -3.36
C ALA A 68 8.66 -21.69 -3.36
N ASN A 69 8.90 -20.52 -2.77
CA ASN A 69 7.94 -19.41 -2.74
C ASN A 69 8.10 -18.43 -3.92
N GLY A 70 9.16 -18.56 -4.73
CA GLY A 70 9.48 -17.60 -5.80
C GLY A 70 10.05 -16.29 -5.24
N GLY A 71 10.89 -15.60 -6.02
CA GLY A 71 11.52 -14.36 -5.57
C GLY A 71 10.93 -13.10 -6.20
N GLN A 72 11.55 -11.95 -5.91
CA GLN A 72 11.08 -10.64 -6.36
C GLN A 72 11.19 -10.50 -7.90
N GLY A 73 10.06 -10.32 -8.60
CA GLY A 73 10.02 -10.06 -10.05
C GLY A 73 8.88 -10.75 -10.82
N ILE A 74 8.75 -10.43 -12.11
CA ILE A 74 7.81 -11.03 -13.05
C ILE A 74 8.33 -12.42 -13.44
N GLY A 75 8.11 -13.39 -12.55
CA GLY A 75 8.77 -14.72 -12.58
C GLY A 75 8.90 -15.34 -11.19
N GLY A 76 8.48 -14.64 -10.14
CA GLY A 76 8.40 -15.13 -8.76
C GLY A 76 7.34 -16.21 -8.56
N GLY A 77 7.58 -17.41 -9.09
CA GLY A 77 6.80 -18.60 -8.85
C GLY A 77 7.74 -19.78 -8.60
N GLY A 78 7.71 -20.29 -7.37
CA GLY A 78 8.48 -21.41 -6.83
C GLY A 78 9.03 -22.48 -7.78
N CYS A 79 10.34 -22.73 -7.61
CA CYS A 79 11.18 -23.86 -8.06
C CYS A 79 12.67 -23.48 -7.88
N GLY A 80 12.98 -22.16 -7.84
CA GLY A 80 14.34 -21.64 -7.72
C GLY A 80 15.05 -21.44 -9.06
N CYS A 81 14.39 -21.70 -10.19
CA CYS A 81 14.93 -21.48 -11.54
C CYS A 81 14.48 -20.11 -12.05
N ASN A 82 15.30 -19.08 -11.84
CA ASN A 82 15.24 -17.81 -12.57
C ASN A 82 16.48 -17.73 -13.46
#